data_AF-A0A0G4NE14-F1
#
_entry.id   AF-A0A0G4NE14-F1
#
_cell.length_a   1.000
_cell.length_b   1.000
_cell.length_c   1.000
_cell.angle_alpha   90.00
_cell.angle_beta   90.00
_cell.angle_gamma   90.00
#
_symmetry.space_group_name_H-M   'P 1'
#
loop_
_entity.id
_entity.type
_entity.pdbx_description
1 polymer ?
#
loop_
_entity_poly.entity_id
_entity_poly.type
_entity_poly.pdbx_seq_one_letter_code
_entity_poly.pdbx_strand_id
1 'polypeptide(L)' 'FGNVVDHCFNACIDDFTSKTLSSRENGCITRCVQKQMFSQQRLSERFQEHNAEMTAKMQQQ' A
#
# COMPACT_ATOMS: atom_id res chain seq x y z
N PHE A 1 -10.48 -0.70 0.27
CA PHE A 1 -10.35 0.34 1.31
C PHE A 1 -10.09 -0.22 2.70
N GLY A 2 -10.85 -1.23 3.17
CA GLY A 2 -10.65 -1.84 4.51
C GLY A 2 -9.19 -2.23 4.83
N ASN A 3 -8.52 -2.93 3.92
CA ASN A 3 -7.12 -3.35 4.12
C ASN A 3 -6.13 -2.18 4.30
N VAL A 4 -6.40 -1.02 3.67
CA VAL A 4 -5.52 0.15 3.79
C VAL A 4 -5.72 0.82 5.16
N VAL A 5 -6.96 0.89 5.62
CA VAL A 5 -7.29 1.46 6.93
C VAL A 5 -6.65 0.64 8.05
N ASP A 6 -6.84 -0.69 8.02
CA ASP A 6 -6.28 -1.59 9.02
C ASP A 6 -4.74 -1.56 9.00
N HIS A 7 -4.12 -1.62 7.82
CA HIS A 7 -2.67 -1.52 7.68
C HIS A 7 -2.11 -0.21 8.24
N CYS A 8 -2.69 0.93 7.85
CA CYS A 8 -2.20 2.23 8.29
C CYS A 8 -2.48 2.50 9.76
N PHE A 9 -3.58 1.99 10.32
CA PHE A 9 -3.84 2.08 11.75
C PHE A 9 -2.75 1.33 12.53
N ASN A 10 -2.51 0.06 12.23
CA ASN A 10 -1.50 -0.76 12.90
C ASN A 10 -0.07 -0.22 12.71
N ALA A 11 0.22 0.45 11.59
CA ALA A 11 1.55 0.99 11.30
C ALA A 11 1.81 2.37 11.94
N CYS A 12 0.77 3.17 12.17
CA CYS A 12 0.93 4.58 12.54
C CYS A 12 0.36 4.96 13.90
N ILE A 13 -0.61 4.23 14.45
CA ILE A 13 -1.23 4.53 15.74
C ILE A 13 -0.60 3.66 16.81
N ASP A 14 0.19 4.27 17.67
CA ASP A 14 0.97 3.62 18.72
C ASP A 14 0.87 4.35 20.07
N ASP A 15 0.20 5.52 20.13
CA ASP A 15 -0.03 6.28 21.35
C ASP A 15 -1.52 6.28 21.74
N PHE A 16 -1.82 5.64 22.86
CA PHE A 16 -3.19 5.52 23.40
C PHE A 16 -3.41 6.36 24.66
N THR A 17 -2.62 7.41 24.87
CA THR A 17 -2.75 8.29 26.04
C THR A 17 -3.76 9.42 25.86
N SER A 18 -4.27 9.65 24.65
CA SER A 18 -5.23 10.71 24.35
C SER A 18 -6.31 10.29 23.35
N LYS A 19 -7.44 11.02 23.34
CA LYS A 19 -8.54 10.82 22.37
C LYS A 19 -8.26 11.42 20.99
N THR A 20 -7.15 12.16 20.85
CA THR A 20 -6.82 12.92 19.64
C THR A 20 -5.52 12.40 19.06
N LEU A 21 -5.46 12.29 17.74
CA LEU A 21 -4.21 11.90 17.08
C LEU A 21 -3.16 13.00 17.23
N SER A 22 -1.94 12.59 17.58
CA SER A 22 -0.79 13.48 17.59
C SER A 22 -0.45 13.98 16.18
N SER A 23 0.33 15.06 16.08
CA SER A 23 0.82 15.55 14.77
C SER A 23 1.66 14.49 14.03
N ARG A 24 2.41 13.67 14.78
CA ARG A 24 3.22 12.56 14.24
C ARG A 24 2.33 11.49 13.60
N GLU A 25 1.30 11.05 14.30
CA GLU A 25 0.37 10.01 13.82
C GLU A 25 -0.41 10.49 12.60
N ASN A 26 -0.91 11.73 12.63
CA ASN A 26 -1.56 12.35 11.47
C ASN A 26 -0.64 12.37 10.24
N GLY A 27 0.60 12.84 10.42
CA GLY A 27 1.59 12.84 9.34
C GLY A 27 1.94 11.43 8.84
N CYS A 28 1.98 10.44 9.73
CA CYS A 28 2.22 9.04 9.38
C CYS A 28 1.08 8.48 8.52
N ILE A 29 -0.18 8.68 8.92
CA ILE A 29 -1.35 8.18 8.18
C ILE A 29 -1.36 8.73 6.75
N THR A 30 -1.15 10.05 6.58
CA THR A 30 -1.12 10.66 5.25
C THR A 30 -0.08 10.01 4.34
N ARG A 31 1.14 9.81 4.85
CA ARG A 31 2.22 9.15 4.10
C ARG A 31 1.94 7.67 3.86
N CYS A 32 1.37 6.97 4.83
CA CYS A 32 1.04 5.55 4.72
C CYS A 32 0.04 5.31 3.58
N VAL A 33 -1.05 6.09 3.53
CA VAL A 33 -2.06 5.96 2.48
C VAL A 33 -1.47 6.27 1.11
N GLN A 34 -0.70 7.36 0.98
CA GLN A 34 -0.02 7.70 -0.27
C GLN A 34 0.93 6.58 -0.72
N LYS A 35 1.77 6.08 0.19
CA LYS A 35 2.71 4.99 -0.08
C LYS A 35 1.98 3.74 -0.56
N GLN A 36 0.86 3.39 0.07
CA GLN A 36 0.09 2.22 -0.33
C GLN A 36 -0.48 2.39 -1.73
N MET A 37 -1.05 3.55 -2.06
CA MET A 37 -1.59 3.80 -3.40
C MET A 37 -0.51 3.74 -4.49
N PHE A 38 0.64 4.38 -4.27
CA PHE A 38 1.76 4.29 -5.21
C PHE A 38 2.34 2.88 -5.32
N SER A 39 2.38 2.15 -4.20
CA SER A 39 2.82 0.74 -4.21
C SER A 39 1.87 -0.13 -5.04
N GLN A 40 0.55 0.04 -4.89
CA GLN A 40 -0.43 -0.69 -5.69
C GLN A 40 -0.32 -0.35 -7.18
N GLN A 41 -0.11 0.92 -7.54
CA GLN A 41 0.11 1.33 -8.93
C GLN A 41 1.34 0.66 -9.51
N ARG A 42 2.48 0.77 -8.82
CA ARG A 42 3.74 0.17 -9.27
C ARG A 42 3.66 -1.35 -9.38
N LEU A 43 3.00 -2.01 -8.42
CA LEU A 43 2.78 -3.46 -8.47
C LEU A 43 1.92 -3.84 -9.68
N SER A 44 0.88 -3.08 -9.99
CA SER A 44 0.05 -3.29 -11.17
C SER A 44 0.86 -3.22 -12.47
N GLU A 45 1.70 -2.20 -12.63
CA GLU A 45 2.58 -2.06 -13.81
C GLU A 45 3.51 -3.26 -13.99
N ARG A 46 4.24 -3.63 -12.93
CA ARG A 46 5.18 -4.75 -12.98
C ARG A 46 4.47 -6.09 -13.19
N PHE A 47 3.27 -6.24 -12.63
CA PHE A 47 2.48 -7.46 -12.82
C PHE A 47 2.02 -7.60 -14.27
N GLN A 48 1.63 -6.51 -14.93
CA GLN A 48 1.26 -6.54 -16.35
C GLN A 48 2.44 -6.90 -17.25
N GLU A 49 3.62 -6.33 -16.98
CA GLU A 49 4.88 -6.69 -17.66
C GLU A 49 5.15 -8.20 -17.53
N HIS A 50 5.09 -8.72 -16.31
CA HIS A 50 5.36 -10.13 -16.04
C HIS A 50 4.32 -11.07 -16.69
N ASN A 51 3.04 -10.70 -16.66
CA ASN A 51 1.98 -11.49 -17.27
C ASN A 51 2.13 -11.58 -18.80
N ALA A 52 2.58 -10.49 -19.45
CA ALA A 52 2.88 -10.48 -20.87
C ALA A 52 4.06 -11.40 -21.21
N GLU A 53 5.14 -11.36 -20.42
CA GLU A 53 6.28 -12.28 -20.57
C GLU A 53 5.88 -13.75 -20.40
N MET A 54 5.05 -14.08 -19.41
CA MET A 54 4.58 -15.45 -19.19
C MET A 54 3.72 -15.94 -20.36
N THR A 55 2.80 -15.09 -20.85
CA THR A 55 1.96 -15.43 -22.00
C THR A 55 2.81 -15.67 -23.26
N ALA A 56 3.83 -14.84 -23.50
CA ALA A 56 4.75 -15.01 -24.61
C ALA A 56 5.56 -16.32 -24.51
N LYS A 57 5.97 -16.72 -23.30
CA LYS A 57 6.63 -18.01 -23.06
C LYS A 57 5.71 -19.20 -23.29
N MET A 58 4.44 -19.10 -22.91
CA MET A 58 3.44 -20.15 -23.15
C MET A 58 3.14 -20.37 -24.64
N GLN A 59 3.23 -19.32 -25.48
CA GLN A 59 3.03 -19.44 -26.94
C GLN A 59 4.21 -20.10 -27.67
N GLN A 60 5.38 -20.20 -27.03
CA GLN A 60 6.57 -20.84 -27.60
C GLN A 60 6.67 -22.34 -27.24
N GLN A 61 5.73 -22.88 -26.45
CA GLN A 61 5.52 -24.31 -26.22
C GLN A 61 4.37 -24.81 -27.08
#